data_AF-A0A812JAP6-F1
#
_entry.id   AF-A0A812JAP6-F1
#
_cell.length_a   1.000
_cell.length_b   1.000
_cell.length_c   1.000
_cell.angle_alpha   90.00
_cell.angle_beta   90.00
_cell.angle_gamma   90.00
#
_symmetry.space_group_name_H-M   'P 1'
#
loop_
_entity.id
_entity.type
_entity.pdbx_description
1 polymer ?
#
loop_
_entity_poly.entity_id
_entity_poly.type
_entity_poly.pdbx_seq_one_letter_code
_entity_poly.pdbx_strand_id
1 'polypeptide(L)'
;MPRYNWNHVLMMYCGDGASFSGNNATVTVHNGTKLHFRGQRIREAFAQDLLSNQGLANASDVIVSGCSAGGLATYLHVDQWCAWLHAARPSAKCAGLPDSGFFIDYQDPEVTCSPDSSASGLLTETINGNYHCGLRWTFYAQNATSGMNWRCLEKNRNQEWRCMFAEHVAPFITTPTFALQSMYDSWQTSHVQGTGGASKTQVLGKNITTRLMGNLLYKNPMSGAFLEPWLLSASFTQGWTLVRP
;
A
#
# COMPACT_ATOMS: atom_id res chain seq x y z
N MET A 1 19.16 -9.76 3.54
CA MET A 1 20.29 -10.14 2.67
C MET A 1 20.12 -9.44 1.33
N PRO A 2 21.08 -8.62 0.85
CA PRO A 2 20.91 -7.96 -0.43
C PRO A 2 21.05 -9.02 -1.53
N ARG A 3 19.98 -9.20 -2.30
CA ARG A 3 19.95 -10.12 -3.45
C ARG A 3 20.66 -9.45 -4.63
N TYR A 4 21.99 -9.39 -4.57
CA TYR A 4 22.82 -8.64 -5.52
C TYR A 4 22.74 -9.16 -6.96
N ASN A 5 22.35 -10.42 -7.17
CA ASN A 5 22.29 -11.08 -8.47
C ASN A 5 20.85 -11.23 -9.02
N TRP A 6 19.94 -10.36 -8.60
CA TRP A 6 18.56 -10.33 -9.09
C TRP A 6 18.40 -9.16 -10.06
N ASN A 7 17.44 -9.26 -10.97
CA ASN A 7 16.99 -8.12 -11.75
C ASN A 7 16.17 -7.20 -10.83
N HIS A 8 16.50 -5.92 -10.85
CA HIS A 8 15.82 -4.89 -10.06
C HIS A 8 14.98 -4.03 -11.00
N VAL A 9 13.69 -3.96 -10.73
CA VAL A 9 12.75 -3.14 -11.49
C VAL A 9 12.15 -2.11 -10.54
N LEU A 10 12.33 -0.83 -10.88
CA LEU A 10 11.81 0.29 -10.11
C LEU A 10 10.60 0.88 -10.82
N MET A 11 9.43 0.82 -10.16
CA MET A 11 8.23 1.49 -10.64
C MET A 11 8.12 2.84 -9.94
N MET A 12 8.33 3.93 -10.70
CA MET A 12 8.31 5.28 -10.15
C MET A 12 6.90 5.68 -9.74
N TYR A 13 6.78 6.27 -8.55
CA TYR A 13 5.53 6.74 -7.98
C TYR A 13 5.17 8.12 -8.59
N CYS A 14 4.53 8.13 -9.75
CA CYS A 14 4.17 9.34 -10.49
C CYS A 14 2.77 9.23 -11.12
N GLY A 15 1.84 10.13 -10.76
CA GLY A 15 0.53 10.25 -11.43
C GLY A 15 -0.40 9.04 -11.26
N ASP A 16 -0.12 8.20 -10.27
CA ASP A 16 -0.86 6.99 -9.99
C ASP A 16 -2.13 7.32 -9.18
N GLY A 17 -1.97 8.07 -8.10
CA GLY A 17 -3.05 8.30 -7.16
C GLY A 17 -3.41 7.04 -6.36
N ALA A 18 -3.56 7.22 -5.05
CA ALA A 18 -4.12 6.22 -4.14
C ALA A 18 -3.29 4.92 -4.13
N SER A 19 -1.97 4.99 -4.03
CA SER A 19 -1.10 3.82 -3.95
C SER A 19 -1.31 2.84 -5.11
N PHE A 20 -1.29 3.33 -6.35
CA PHE A 20 -1.58 2.60 -7.59
C PHE A 20 -3.02 2.07 -7.75
N SER A 21 -3.97 2.63 -7.01
CA SER A 21 -5.37 2.20 -7.05
C SER A 21 -6.27 3.09 -7.90
N GLY A 22 -5.88 4.35 -8.11
CA GLY A 22 -6.71 5.32 -8.82
C GLY A 22 -7.01 4.90 -10.26
N ASN A 23 -8.27 5.03 -10.67
CA ASN A 23 -8.70 4.77 -12.04
C ASN A 23 -9.75 5.79 -12.50
N ASN A 24 -9.37 7.06 -12.44
CA ASN A 24 -10.25 8.10 -12.94
C ASN A 24 -10.25 8.11 -14.48
N ALA A 25 -11.44 8.11 -15.07
CA ALA A 25 -11.59 8.18 -16.52
C ALA A 25 -11.23 9.60 -17.02
N THR A 26 -11.63 10.62 -16.25
CA THR A 26 -11.50 12.04 -16.57
C THR A 26 -10.27 12.67 -15.91
N VAL A 27 -9.95 13.89 -16.34
CA VAL A 27 -8.86 14.70 -15.80
C VAL A 27 -9.41 15.57 -14.69
N THR A 28 -8.78 15.56 -13.52
CA THR A 28 -9.11 16.49 -12.44
C THR A 28 -8.31 17.77 -12.65
N VAL A 29 -8.98 18.91 -12.77
CA VAL A 29 -8.29 20.20 -12.89
C VAL A 29 -8.22 20.85 -11.52
N HIS A 30 -7.01 21.09 -11.03
CA HIS A 30 -6.77 21.79 -9.77
C HIS A 30 -5.87 23.00 -10.04
N ASN A 31 -6.35 24.21 -9.73
CA ASN A 31 -5.64 25.48 -9.97
C ASN A 31 -5.03 25.60 -11.38
N GLY A 32 -5.80 25.21 -12.40
CA GLY A 32 -5.36 25.23 -13.81
C GLY A 32 -4.43 24.07 -14.21
N THR A 33 -3.98 23.25 -13.26
CA THR A 33 -3.16 22.06 -13.51
C THR A 33 -4.03 20.83 -13.73
N LYS A 34 -3.76 20.11 -14.81
CA LYS A 34 -4.41 18.85 -15.17
C LYS A 34 -3.77 17.70 -14.41
N LEU A 35 -4.51 17.08 -13.50
CA LEU A 35 -4.11 15.92 -12.72
C LEU A 35 -4.76 14.66 -13.28
N HIS A 36 -3.95 13.61 -13.41
CA HIS A 36 -4.38 12.29 -13.84
C HIS A 36 -4.18 11.32 -12.68
N PHE A 37 -5.24 10.61 -12.30
CA PHE A 37 -5.19 9.53 -11.30
C PHE A 37 -5.42 8.21 -12.02
N ARG A 38 -4.33 7.63 -12.56
CA ARG A 38 -4.37 6.46 -13.44
C ARG A 38 -3.54 5.28 -12.92
N GLY A 39 -3.33 5.19 -11.62
CA GLY A 39 -2.47 4.22 -10.95
C GLY A 39 -2.75 2.78 -11.34
N GLN A 40 -4.03 2.39 -11.42
CA GLN A 40 -4.40 1.05 -11.88
C GLN A 40 -3.90 0.79 -13.30
N ARG A 41 -4.10 1.74 -14.22
CA ARG A 41 -3.71 1.59 -15.63
C ARG A 41 -2.20 1.58 -15.80
N ILE A 42 -1.49 2.42 -15.03
CA ILE A 42 -0.03 2.46 -15.04
C ILE A 42 0.50 1.10 -14.58
N ARG A 43 -0.03 0.56 -13.47
CA ARG A 43 0.36 -0.76 -12.94
C ARG A 43 0.09 -1.89 -13.93
N GLU A 44 -1.09 -1.92 -14.54
CA GLU A 44 -1.45 -2.94 -15.55
C GLU A 44 -0.56 -2.86 -16.79
N ALA A 45 -0.32 -1.66 -17.32
CA ALA A 45 0.57 -1.46 -18.47
C ALA A 45 2.01 -1.84 -18.13
N PHE A 46 2.48 -1.50 -16.93
CA PHE A 46 3.83 -1.84 -16.45
C PHE A 46 3.99 -3.37 -16.33
N ALA A 47 3.01 -4.07 -15.76
CA ALA A 47 3.03 -5.52 -15.69
C ALA A 47 3.04 -6.18 -17.07
N GLN A 48 2.24 -5.68 -18.01
CA GLN A 48 2.19 -6.18 -19.39
C GLN A 48 3.52 -5.99 -20.13
N ASP A 49 4.17 -4.83 -19.98
CA ASP A 49 5.48 -4.57 -20.58
C ASP A 49 6.55 -5.49 -20.00
N LEU A 50 6.55 -5.69 -18.67
CA LEU A 50 7.49 -6.58 -18.02
C LEU A 50 7.35 -8.03 -18.51
N LEU A 51 6.10 -8.50 -18.62
CA LEU A 51 5.80 -9.86 -19.08
C LEU A 51 6.15 -10.07 -20.56
N SER A 52 5.83 -9.10 -21.41
CA SER A 52 5.94 -9.25 -22.87
C SER A 52 7.33 -8.90 -23.41
N ASN A 53 7.98 -7.89 -22.83
CA ASN A 53 9.18 -7.27 -23.40
C ASN A 53 10.43 -7.40 -22.52
N GLN A 54 10.28 -7.41 -21.19
CA GLN A 54 11.42 -7.38 -20.26
C GLN A 54 11.75 -8.74 -19.63
N GLY A 55 11.11 -9.83 -20.10
CA GLY A 55 11.45 -11.19 -19.69
C GLY A 55 10.91 -11.65 -18.34
N LEU A 56 9.95 -10.92 -17.73
CA LEU A 56 9.31 -11.34 -16.47
C LEU A 56 8.59 -12.70 -16.62
N ALA A 57 8.09 -13.02 -17.82
CA ALA A 57 7.48 -14.33 -18.10
C ALA A 57 8.48 -15.50 -17.90
N ASN A 58 9.78 -15.24 -18.02
CA ASN A 58 10.84 -16.23 -17.83
C ASN A 58 11.42 -16.19 -16.41
N ALA A 59 10.87 -15.40 -15.49
CA ALA A 59 11.36 -15.35 -14.12
C ALA A 59 10.98 -16.60 -13.32
N SER A 60 11.90 -17.06 -12.47
CA SER A 60 11.69 -18.22 -11.59
C SER A 60 11.11 -17.83 -10.23
N ASP A 61 11.61 -16.73 -9.66
CA ASP A 61 11.18 -16.15 -8.39
C ASP A 61 10.93 -14.66 -8.57
N VAL A 62 9.80 -14.14 -8.11
CA VAL A 62 9.42 -12.72 -8.19
C VAL A 62 8.99 -12.25 -6.82
N ILE A 63 9.46 -11.07 -6.43
CA ILE A 63 9.09 -10.41 -5.19
C ILE A 63 8.59 -9.02 -5.50
N VAL A 64 7.34 -8.76 -5.14
CA VAL A 64 6.71 -7.45 -5.22
C VAL A 64 6.93 -6.75 -3.90
N SER A 65 7.59 -5.61 -3.93
CA SER A 65 8.01 -4.84 -2.76
C SER A 65 7.68 -3.36 -2.96
N GLY A 66 7.68 -2.63 -1.86
CA GLY A 66 7.61 -1.19 -1.89
C GLY A 66 7.72 -0.62 -0.49
N CYS A 67 8.06 0.66 -0.44
CA CYS A 67 8.34 1.37 0.80
C CYS A 67 7.29 2.48 1.00
N SER A 68 6.80 2.66 2.24
CA SER A 68 5.77 3.65 2.59
C SER A 68 4.49 3.47 1.75
N ALA A 69 4.08 4.46 0.95
CA ALA A 69 2.95 4.38 0.03
C ALA A 69 3.07 3.22 -0.98
N GLY A 70 4.30 2.85 -1.37
CA GLY A 70 4.57 1.66 -2.19
C GLY A 70 4.46 0.35 -1.40
N GLY A 71 4.73 0.38 -0.10
CA GLY A 71 4.49 -0.75 0.80
C GLY A 71 2.99 -1.00 0.97
N LEU A 72 2.22 0.08 1.11
CA LEU A 72 0.75 0.00 1.08
C LEU A 72 0.27 -0.56 -0.27
N ALA A 73 0.78 -0.05 -1.39
CA ALA A 73 0.46 -0.58 -2.72
C ALA A 73 0.77 -2.08 -2.86
N THR A 74 1.84 -2.56 -2.22
CA THR A 74 2.17 -3.98 -2.18
C THR A 74 1.08 -4.79 -1.48
N TYR A 75 0.61 -4.37 -0.30
CA TYR A 75 -0.53 -5.03 0.36
C TYR A 75 -1.79 -5.03 -0.51
N LEU A 76 -2.07 -3.92 -1.19
CA LEU A 76 -3.28 -3.77 -1.97
C LEU A 76 -3.28 -4.63 -3.25
N HIS A 77 -2.10 -4.90 -3.83
CA HIS A 77 -2.00 -5.34 -5.23
C HIS A 77 -1.10 -6.56 -5.46
N VAL A 78 -0.45 -7.11 -4.44
CA VAL A 78 0.44 -8.28 -4.59
C VAL A 78 -0.26 -9.47 -5.26
N ASP A 79 -1.52 -9.73 -4.92
CA ASP A 79 -2.29 -10.83 -5.52
C ASP A 79 -2.51 -10.64 -7.04
N GLN A 80 -2.70 -9.41 -7.50
CA GLN A 80 -2.86 -9.11 -8.93
C GLN A 80 -1.55 -9.34 -9.69
N TRP A 81 -0.44 -8.87 -9.13
CA TRP A 81 0.90 -9.10 -9.69
C TRP A 81 1.24 -10.59 -9.81
N CYS A 82 0.97 -11.35 -8.75
CA CYS A 82 1.23 -12.79 -8.75
C CYS A 82 0.27 -13.55 -9.67
N ALA A 83 -0.99 -13.11 -9.79
CA ALA A 83 -1.93 -13.70 -10.75
C ALA A 83 -1.44 -13.49 -12.20
N TRP A 84 -0.96 -12.29 -12.56
CA TRP A 84 -0.41 -12.03 -13.89
C TRP A 84 0.85 -12.86 -14.17
N LEU A 85 1.74 -12.99 -13.18
CA LEU A 85 2.92 -13.85 -13.30
C LEU A 85 2.52 -15.31 -13.50
N HIS A 86 1.61 -15.85 -12.68
CA HIS A 86 1.19 -17.25 -12.78
C HIS A 86 0.41 -17.54 -14.08
N ALA A 87 -0.28 -16.54 -14.64
CA ALA A 87 -0.91 -16.67 -15.96
C ALA A 87 0.13 -16.88 -17.08
N ALA A 88 1.30 -16.23 -16.98
CA ALA A 88 2.41 -16.43 -17.93
C ALA A 88 3.26 -17.66 -17.59
N ARG A 89 3.48 -17.92 -16.30
CA ARG A 89 4.31 -19.02 -15.78
C ARG A 89 3.77 -19.56 -14.46
N PRO A 90 2.94 -20.61 -14.49
CA PRO A 90 2.33 -21.19 -13.28
C PRO A 90 3.31 -21.75 -12.24
N SER A 91 4.54 -22.07 -12.64
CA SER A 91 5.58 -22.64 -11.78
C SER A 91 6.46 -21.61 -11.07
N ALA A 92 6.33 -20.32 -11.41
CA ALA A 92 7.12 -19.26 -10.80
C ALA A 92 6.68 -19.06 -9.33
N LYS A 93 7.63 -18.74 -8.45
CA LYS A 93 7.30 -18.34 -7.08
C LYS A 93 7.06 -16.84 -7.03
N CYS A 94 6.00 -16.44 -6.32
CA CYS A 94 5.66 -15.04 -6.15
C CYS A 94 5.40 -14.73 -4.67
N ALA A 95 6.00 -13.64 -4.16
CA ALA A 95 5.81 -13.20 -2.77
C ALA A 95 5.78 -11.67 -2.64
N GLY A 96 5.08 -11.17 -1.62
CA GLY A 96 5.07 -9.77 -1.24
C GLY A 96 6.13 -9.44 -0.19
N LEU A 97 6.74 -8.26 -0.26
CA LEU A 97 7.63 -7.71 0.76
C LEU A 97 7.29 -6.23 1.01
N PRO A 98 6.12 -5.91 1.58
CA PRO A 98 5.76 -4.55 1.93
C PRO A 98 6.65 -4.03 3.07
N ASP A 99 7.25 -2.86 2.88
CA ASP A 99 8.07 -2.16 3.86
C ASP A 99 7.36 -0.87 4.32
N SER A 100 7.15 -0.75 5.63
CA SER A 100 6.62 0.46 6.28
C SER A 100 5.28 0.93 5.69
N GLY A 101 4.49 0.00 5.17
CA GLY A 101 3.23 0.24 4.46
C GLY A 101 1.96 -0.09 5.25
N PHE A 102 2.11 -0.51 6.52
CA PHE A 102 0.98 -0.90 7.36
C PHE A 102 0.48 0.29 8.18
N PHE A 103 -0.35 1.13 7.56
CA PHE A 103 -1.02 2.25 8.23
C PHE A 103 -2.35 1.81 8.84
N ILE A 104 -2.57 2.18 10.11
CA ILE A 104 -3.83 1.87 10.82
C ILE A 104 -4.93 2.86 10.41
N ASP A 105 -6.13 2.32 10.31
CA ASP A 105 -7.41 3.01 10.24
C ASP A 105 -7.74 3.67 11.60
N TYR A 106 -7.11 4.81 11.85
CA TYR A 106 -7.27 5.59 13.08
C TYR A 106 -7.57 7.07 12.77
N GLN A 107 -8.53 7.62 13.50
CA GLN A 107 -8.87 9.04 13.53
C GLN A 107 -8.62 9.54 14.95
N ASP A 108 -7.84 10.62 15.10
CA ASP A 108 -7.63 11.25 16.41
C ASP A 108 -8.94 11.91 16.89
N PRO A 109 -9.48 11.55 18.08
CA PRO A 109 -10.72 12.15 18.59
C PRO A 109 -10.66 13.67 18.77
N GLU A 110 -9.45 14.22 18.92
CA GLU A 110 -9.21 15.66 19.07
C GLU A 110 -9.22 16.41 17.72
N VAL A 111 -9.22 15.70 16.60
CA VAL A 111 -9.15 16.26 15.25
C VAL A 111 -10.46 16.02 14.50
N THR A 112 -11.07 17.09 14.01
CA THR A 112 -12.28 17.02 13.19
C THR A 112 -12.01 16.28 11.88
N CYS A 113 -12.81 15.25 11.61
CA CYS A 113 -12.79 14.54 10.33
C CYS A 113 -13.11 15.49 9.17
N SER A 114 -12.12 15.76 8.33
CA SER A 114 -12.28 16.57 7.11
C SER A 114 -12.10 15.71 5.86
N PRO A 115 -12.88 15.94 4.79
CA PRO A 115 -12.61 15.33 3.49
C PRO A 115 -11.27 15.80 2.88
N ASP A 116 -10.59 16.79 3.46
CA ASP A 116 -9.30 17.22 2.94
C ASP A 116 -8.17 16.33 3.48
N SER A 117 -7.44 15.69 2.57
CA SER A 117 -6.21 14.98 2.90
C SER A 117 -5.03 15.91 3.14
N SER A 118 -5.16 17.21 2.83
CA SER A 118 -4.13 18.19 3.13
C SER A 118 -4.64 19.54 3.64
N ALA A 119 -3.89 20.14 4.56
CA ALA A 119 -4.19 21.45 5.15
C ALA A 119 -4.05 22.61 4.14
N SER A 120 -3.32 22.38 3.04
CA SER A 120 -2.89 23.41 2.08
C SER A 120 -3.22 23.08 0.62
N GLY A 121 -4.10 22.13 0.35
CA GLY A 121 -4.67 21.88 -0.99
C GLY A 121 -3.79 21.14 -1.99
N LEU A 122 -2.55 20.80 -1.64
CA LEU A 122 -1.67 19.93 -2.44
C LEU A 122 -0.87 18.96 -1.57
N LEU A 123 -0.23 18.01 -2.24
CA LEU A 123 0.39 16.73 -1.82
C LEU A 123 1.46 16.76 -0.69
N THR A 124 1.45 17.74 0.21
CA THR A 124 2.60 18.00 1.11
C THR A 124 2.30 18.15 2.59
N GLU A 125 1.04 18.29 3.02
CA GLU A 125 0.73 18.44 4.46
C GLU A 125 -0.50 17.63 4.84
N THR A 126 -0.31 16.36 5.19
CA THR A 126 -1.39 15.56 5.78
C THR A 126 -1.88 16.26 7.05
N ILE A 127 -3.20 16.44 7.17
CA ILE A 127 -3.77 16.93 8.43
C ILE A 127 -3.51 15.86 9.50
N ASN A 128 -2.60 16.16 10.43
CA ASN A 128 -2.21 15.27 11.51
C ASN A 128 -3.46 14.81 12.26
N GLY A 129 -3.63 13.49 12.41
CA GLY A 129 -4.81 12.89 13.07
C GLY A 129 -6.02 12.66 12.15
N ASN A 130 -5.99 13.11 10.89
CA ASN A 130 -7.09 13.00 9.91
C ASN A 130 -6.86 11.92 8.83
N TYR A 131 -5.90 11.02 9.03
CA TYR A 131 -5.51 10.04 8.00
C TYR A 131 -6.69 9.15 7.57
N HIS A 132 -7.54 8.73 8.52
CA HIS A 132 -8.79 8.01 8.27
C HIS A 132 -9.65 8.69 7.19
N CYS A 133 -10.00 9.96 7.41
CA CYS A 133 -10.89 10.70 6.53
C CYS A 133 -10.19 11.11 5.22
N GLY A 134 -8.89 11.41 5.27
CA GLY A 134 -8.08 11.69 4.09
C GLY A 134 -8.01 10.51 3.12
N LEU A 135 -7.82 9.27 3.62
CA LEU A 135 -7.84 8.07 2.78
C LEU A 135 -9.24 7.78 2.25
N ARG A 136 -10.28 7.98 3.07
CA ARG A 136 -11.67 7.87 2.63
C ARG A 136 -11.96 8.80 1.44
N TRP A 137 -11.56 10.06 1.54
CA TRP A 137 -11.72 11.00 0.43
C TRP A 137 -10.89 10.59 -0.78
N THR A 138 -9.63 10.20 -0.57
CA THR A 138 -8.73 9.74 -1.64
C THR A 138 -9.35 8.62 -2.46
N PHE A 139 -9.98 7.63 -1.80
CA PHE A 139 -10.66 6.51 -2.46
C PHE A 139 -11.73 6.98 -3.46
N TYR A 140 -12.60 7.90 -3.03
CA TYR A 140 -13.70 8.41 -3.86
C TYR A 140 -13.22 9.40 -4.91
N ALA A 141 -12.37 10.36 -4.53
CA ALA A 141 -11.87 11.41 -5.42
C ALA A 141 -11.06 10.86 -6.59
N GLN A 142 -10.38 9.72 -6.39
CA GLN A 142 -9.51 9.10 -7.39
C GLN A 142 -10.12 7.85 -8.02
N ASN A 143 -11.39 7.54 -7.70
CA ASN A 143 -12.13 6.39 -8.21
C ASN A 143 -11.33 5.07 -8.08
N ALA A 144 -10.90 4.75 -6.86
CA ALA A 144 -10.00 3.62 -6.61
C ALA A 144 -10.68 2.25 -6.58
N THR A 145 -12.02 2.20 -6.68
CA THR A 145 -12.83 0.98 -6.53
C THR A 145 -12.36 -0.17 -7.42
N SER A 146 -12.05 0.09 -8.70
CA SER A 146 -11.65 -0.96 -9.63
C SER A 146 -10.23 -1.48 -9.41
N GLY A 147 -9.39 -0.74 -8.68
CA GLY A 147 -8.02 -1.13 -8.37
C GLY A 147 -7.90 -2.06 -7.15
N MET A 148 -8.96 -2.19 -6.36
CA MET A 148 -8.98 -2.89 -5.07
C MET A 148 -9.23 -4.39 -5.15
N ASN A 149 -8.91 -5.10 -4.06
CA ASN A 149 -9.28 -6.50 -3.89
C ASN A 149 -10.81 -6.63 -3.76
N TRP A 150 -11.43 -7.32 -4.73
CA TRP A 150 -12.88 -7.46 -4.81
C TRP A 150 -13.51 -8.15 -3.59
N ARG A 151 -12.80 -9.09 -2.93
CA ARG A 151 -13.30 -9.75 -1.71
C ARG A 151 -13.35 -8.79 -0.53
N CYS A 152 -12.39 -7.88 -0.46
CA CYS A 152 -12.41 -6.81 0.54
C CYS A 152 -13.59 -5.85 0.31
N LEU A 153 -13.81 -5.43 -0.95
CA LEU A 153 -14.94 -4.58 -1.31
C LEU A 153 -16.27 -5.24 -0.94
N GLU A 154 -16.42 -6.53 -1.24
CA GLU A 154 -17.64 -7.28 -0.94
C GLU A 154 -17.93 -7.39 0.57
N LYS A 155 -16.90 -7.58 1.41
CA LYS A 155 -17.08 -7.59 2.87
C LYS A 155 -17.44 -6.20 3.41
N ASN A 156 -16.91 -5.15 2.80
CA ASN A 156 -17.09 -3.76 3.24
C ASN A 156 -18.10 -3.00 2.37
N ARG A 157 -19.18 -3.66 1.91
CA ARG A 157 -20.26 -2.98 1.16
C ARG A 157 -20.73 -1.74 1.92
N ASN A 158 -20.82 -0.61 1.22
CA ASN A 158 -21.12 0.74 1.73
C ASN A 158 -19.96 1.46 2.47
N GLN A 159 -18.82 0.80 2.68
CA GLN A 159 -17.62 1.37 3.29
C GLN A 159 -16.36 0.87 2.55
N GLU A 160 -16.43 0.81 1.22
CA GLU A 160 -15.41 0.20 0.36
C GLU A 160 -14.03 0.85 0.53
N TRP A 161 -14.00 2.14 0.85
CA TRP A 161 -12.79 2.90 1.11
C TRP A 161 -11.93 2.32 2.24
N ARG A 162 -12.51 1.52 3.15
CA ARG A 162 -11.73 0.80 4.18
C ARG A 162 -10.68 -0.12 3.56
N CYS A 163 -10.93 -0.64 2.36
CA CYS A 163 -9.97 -1.48 1.66
C CYS A 163 -8.70 -0.77 1.22
N MET A 164 -8.64 0.57 1.31
CA MET A 164 -7.41 1.34 1.15
C MET A 164 -6.41 1.13 2.29
N PHE A 165 -6.86 0.64 3.45
CA PHE A 165 -5.97 0.39 4.59
C PHE A 165 -5.46 -1.04 4.56
N ALA A 166 -4.16 -1.19 4.81
CA ALA A 166 -3.48 -2.49 4.87
C ALA A 166 -4.19 -3.45 5.85
N GLU A 167 -4.70 -2.95 6.98
CA GLU A 167 -5.34 -3.81 7.97
C GLU A 167 -6.64 -4.46 7.49
N HIS A 168 -7.39 -3.82 6.59
CA HIS A 168 -8.67 -4.32 6.09
C HIS A 168 -8.49 -5.21 4.86
N VAL A 169 -7.48 -4.97 4.05
CA VAL A 169 -7.16 -5.80 2.86
C VAL A 169 -6.34 -7.03 3.22
N ALA A 170 -5.47 -6.97 4.23
CA ALA A 170 -4.58 -8.06 4.63
C ALA A 170 -5.25 -9.44 4.79
N PRO A 171 -6.47 -9.56 5.37
CA PRO A 171 -7.17 -10.84 5.49
C PRO A 171 -7.53 -11.53 4.18
N PHE A 172 -7.50 -10.78 3.07
CA PHE A 172 -7.88 -11.25 1.75
C PHE A 172 -6.69 -11.53 0.84
N ILE A 173 -5.48 -11.23 1.30
CA ILE A 173 -4.24 -11.48 0.57
C ILE A 173 -3.95 -12.98 0.61
N THR A 174 -3.94 -13.58 -0.58
CA THR A 174 -3.66 -15.00 -0.76
C THR A 174 -2.18 -15.28 -1.00
N THR A 175 -1.45 -14.30 -1.55
CA THR A 175 -0.02 -14.43 -1.82
C THR A 175 0.81 -14.42 -0.52
N PRO A 176 1.81 -15.31 -0.39
CA PRO A 176 2.77 -15.25 0.72
C PRO A 176 3.40 -13.86 0.82
N THR A 177 3.29 -13.24 1.99
CA THR A 177 3.74 -11.85 2.19
C THR A 177 4.62 -11.77 3.42
N PHE A 178 5.80 -11.18 3.29
CA PHE A 178 6.69 -10.90 4.41
C PHE A 178 6.64 -9.41 4.75
N ALA A 179 5.93 -9.06 5.82
CA ALA A 179 5.77 -7.67 6.24
C ALA A 179 7.02 -7.15 6.97
N LEU A 180 7.60 -6.05 6.52
CA LEU A 180 8.59 -5.28 7.26
C LEU A 180 7.92 -4.02 7.80
N GLN A 181 7.81 -3.87 9.12
CA GLN A 181 7.08 -2.76 9.70
C GLN A 181 7.68 -2.36 11.05
N SER A 182 7.90 -1.06 11.26
CA SER A 182 8.19 -0.55 12.59
C SER A 182 6.91 -0.50 13.45
N MET A 183 7.01 -0.93 14.71
CA MET A 183 5.94 -0.76 15.70
C MET A 183 5.71 0.72 16.05
N TYR A 184 6.71 1.56 15.84
CA TYR A 184 6.64 2.99 16.09
C TYR A 184 7.02 3.70 14.80
N ASP A 185 6.21 3.53 13.75
CA ASP A 185 6.48 4.22 12.49
C ASP A 185 6.43 5.75 12.70
N SER A 186 7.51 6.46 12.38
CA SER A 186 7.65 7.89 12.71
C SER A 186 6.64 8.76 11.92
N TRP A 187 6.32 8.35 10.69
CA TRP A 187 5.33 9.02 9.87
C TRP A 187 3.94 8.79 10.44
N GLN A 188 3.60 7.56 10.82
CA GLN A 188 2.33 7.19 11.44
C GLN A 188 2.13 7.88 12.80
N THR A 189 3.18 7.95 13.61
CA THR A 189 3.15 8.62 14.92
C THR A 189 2.91 10.12 14.80
N SER A 190 3.30 10.74 13.68
CA SER A 190 3.10 12.17 13.46
C SER A 190 1.77 12.48 12.75
N HIS A 191 1.45 11.73 11.71
CA HIS A 191 0.35 12.07 10.79
C HIS A 191 -0.93 11.26 11.03
N VAL A 192 -0.82 10.01 11.51
CA VAL A 192 -2.00 9.18 11.81
C VAL A 192 -2.43 9.38 13.25
N GLN A 193 -1.51 9.27 14.21
CA GLN A 193 -1.82 9.53 15.62
C GLN A 193 -2.17 10.99 15.87
N GLY A 194 -1.51 11.93 15.18
CA GLY A 194 -1.61 13.35 15.45
C GLY A 194 -0.87 13.77 16.71
N THR A 195 -1.37 14.81 17.38
CA THR A 195 -0.76 15.30 18.62
C THR A 195 -0.92 14.28 19.75
N GLY A 196 0.21 13.88 20.35
CA GLY A 196 0.19 12.89 21.41
C GLY A 196 1.54 12.69 22.08
N GLY A 197 1.50 12.19 23.32
CA GLY A 197 2.68 11.77 24.07
C GLY A 197 2.96 10.27 23.91
N ALA A 198 4.03 9.81 24.56
CA ALA A 198 4.51 8.42 24.49
C ALA A 198 3.43 7.37 24.79
N SER A 199 2.42 7.68 25.63
CA SER A 199 1.32 6.76 25.91
C SER A 199 0.45 6.48 24.68
N LYS A 200 0.12 7.49 23.87
CA LYS A 200 -0.65 7.29 22.62
C LYS A 200 0.16 6.43 21.64
N THR A 201 1.47 6.69 21.56
CA THR A 201 2.41 5.96 20.67
C THR A 201 2.56 4.49 21.06
N GLN A 202 2.61 4.19 22.36
CA GLN A 202 2.62 2.81 22.85
C GLN A 202 1.33 2.06 22.50
N VAL A 203 0.17 2.71 22.60
CA VAL A 203 -1.11 2.10 22.20
C VAL A 203 -1.13 1.85 20.70
N LEU A 204 -0.68 2.81 19.90
CA LEU A 204 -0.58 2.67 18.45
C LEU A 204 0.30 1.48 18.05
N GLY A 205 1.50 1.35 18.63
CA GLY A 205 2.39 0.23 18.31
C GLY A 205 1.84 -1.14 18.70
N LYS A 206 1.12 -1.23 19.83
CA LYS A 206 0.38 -2.45 20.21
C LYS A 206 -0.72 -2.78 19.21
N ASN A 207 -1.43 -1.77 18.72
CA ASN A 207 -2.46 -1.95 17.70
C ASN A 207 -1.85 -2.43 16.37
N ILE A 208 -0.71 -1.87 15.93
CA ILE A 208 -0.02 -2.31 14.69
C ILE A 208 0.30 -3.79 14.79
N THR A 209 0.93 -4.19 15.90
CA THR A 209 1.31 -5.58 16.14
C THR A 209 0.09 -6.49 16.13
N THR A 210 -0.96 -6.13 16.87
CA THR A 210 -2.17 -6.96 16.99
C THR A 210 -2.88 -7.12 15.64
N ARG A 211 -3.00 -6.02 14.87
CA ARG A 211 -3.66 -6.02 13.56
C ARG A 211 -2.85 -6.77 12.52
N LEU A 212 -1.54 -6.57 12.45
CA LEU A 212 -0.68 -7.28 11.50
C LEU A 212 -0.72 -8.79 11.77
N MET A 213 -0.57 -9.20 13.03
CA MET A 213 -0.60 -10.61 13.43
C MET A 213 -1.98 -11.23 13.15
N GLY A 214 -3.08 -10.55 13.52
CA GLY A 214 -4.43 -11.08 13.39
C GLY A 214 -5.00 -11.05 11.96
N ASN A 215 -4.63 -10.04 11.17
CA ASN A 215 -5.21 -9.83 9.84
C ASN A 215 -4.34 -10.43 8.73
N LEU A 216 -3.01 -10.44 8.87
CA LEU A 216 -2.11 -11.03 7.87
C LEU A 216 -1.69 -12.45 8.26
N LEU A 217 -0.99 -12.60 9.39
CA LEU A 217 -0.29 -13.86 9.73
C LEU A 217 -1.25 -14.98 10.12
N TYR A 218 -2.30 -14.66 10.86
CA TYR A 218 -3.32 -15.64 11.21
C TYR A 218 -4.14 -16.12 10.00
N LYS A 219 -4.29 -15.28 8.98
CA LYS A 219 -5.10 -15.60 7.78
C LYS A 219 -4.28 -16.24 6.66
N ASN A 220 -2.98 -15.99 6.62
CA ASN A 220 -2.08 -16.56 5.64
C ASN A 220 -0.86 -17.19 6.35
N PRO A 221 -0.86 -18.52 6.58
CA PRO A 221 0.19 -19.20 7.35
C PRO A 221 1.55 -19.22 6.63
N MET A 222 1.60 -18.89 5.33
CA MET A 222 2.85 -18.75 4.58
C MET A 222 3.42 -17.33 4.65
N SER A 223 2.69 -16.39 5.24
CA SER A 223 3.14 -15.03 5.47
C SER A 223 4.01 -14.93 6.72
N GLY A 224 4.93 -13.96 6.72
CA GLY A 224 5.82 -13.65 7.84
C GLY A 224 5.80 -12.16 8.14
N ALA A 225 6.35 -11.78 9.29
CA ALA A 225 6.52 -10.38 9.65
C ALA A 225 7.81 -10.16 10.43
N PHE A 226 8.46 -9.03 10.18
CA PHE A 226 9.53 -8.49 11.00
C PHE A 226 9.04 -7.15 11.57
N LEU A 227 8.81 -7.14 12.89
CA LEU A 227 8.35 -5.99 13.64
C LEU A 227 9.50 -5.38 14.44
N GLU A 228 9.90 -4.16 14.07
CA GLU A 228 10.99 -3.46 14.75
C GLU A 228 10.48 -2.64 15.94
N PRO A 229 11.13 -2.71 17.11
CA PRO A 229 10.73 -1.97 18.30
C PRO A 229 11.22 -0.51 18.33
N TRP A 230 11.75 0.00 17.22
CA TRP A 230 12.40 1.31 17.15
C TRP A 230 11.55 2.35 16.41
N LEU A 231 11.64 3.62 16.81
CA LEU A 231 11.03 4.73 16.09
C LEU A 231 11.78 4.96 14.77
N LEU A 232 11.22 4.46 13.67
CA LEU A 232 11.81 4.52 12.33
C LEU A 232 10.72 4.86 11.32
N SER A 233 11.07 5.42 10.18
CA SER A 233 10.17 5.45 9.03
C SER A 233 10.94 5.11 7.76
N ALA A 234 10.22 4.62 6.78
CA ALA A 234 10.65 4.61 5.40
C ALA A 234 11.23 5.98 4.99
N SER A 235 12.49 6.00 4.53
CA SER A 235 13.12 7.21 3.99
C SER A 235 12.82 7.43 2.50
N PHE A 236 12.13 6.50 1.83
CA PHE A 236 11.82 6.57 0.40
C PHE A 236 10.42 6.02 0.08
N THR A 237 9.69 6.67 -0.83
CA THR A 237 8.33 6.29 -1.29
C THR A 237 8.34 5.41 -2.56
N GLN A 238 9.32 4.53 -2.70
CA GLN A 238 9.56 3.81 -3.96
C GLN A 238 9.09 2.35 -3.92
N GLY A 239 8.44 1.91 -5.00
CA GLY A 239 8.05 0.51 -5.24
C GLY A 239 9.18 -0.28 -5.90
N TRP A 240 9.52 -1.45 -5.37
CA TRP A 240 10.59 -2.32 -5.89
C TRP A 240 10.00 -3.64 -6.35
N THR A 241 10.28 -4.07 -7.57
CA THR A 241 10.03 -5.47 -7.97
C THR A 241 11.37 -6.15 -8.14
N LEU A 242 11.63 -7.19 -7.35
CA LEU A 242 12.84 -8.01 -7.43
C LEU A 242 12.51 -9.25 -8.22
N VAL A 243 13.23 -9.48 -9.32
CA VAL A 243 12.96 -10.57 -10.26
C VAL A 243 14.20 -11.44 -10.37
N ARG A 244 14.07 -12.74 -10.13
CA ARG A 244 15.14 -13.71 -10.37
C ARG A 244 15.00 -14.30 -11.78
N PRO A 245 16.07 -14.31 -12.59
CA PRO A 245 16.08 -15.03 -13.86
C PRO A 245 15.76 -16.53 -13.70
#